data_AF-A0A1I7FX54-F1
#
_entry.id   AF-A0A1I7FX54-F1
#
_cell.length_a   1.000
_cell.length_b   1.000
_cell.length_c   1.000
_cell.angle_alpha   90.00
_cell.angle_beta   90.00
_cell.angle_gamma   90.00
#
_symmetry.space_group_name_H-M   'P 1'
#
loop_
_entity.id
_entity.type
_entity.pdbx_description
1 polymer ?
#
loop_
_entity_poly.entity_id
_entity_poly.type
_entity_poly.pdbx_seq_one_letter_code
_entity_poly.pdbx_strand_id
1 'polypeptide(L)'
;MHKNISYLFAFFGFFMLGCGVVAVDLAGEQAMTALITGAVGGLIGLTAGHFLNRGKRWGFVLGAIEAGLLTLVLGWRSATYFSRLLGLIQQPLATENTETAGMAFLLTTAMLVIALLTFTVSVMFAKQVLSETK
;
A
#
# COMPACT_ATOMS: atom_id res chain seq x y z
N MET A 1 16.79 -13.98 -9.59
CA MET A 1 15.39 -13.54 -9.41
C MET A 1 15.20 -12.44 -8.35
N HIS A 2 15.97 -12.44 -7.25
CA HIS A 2 15.85 -11.43 -6.16
C HIS A 2 15.96 -9.96 -6.60
N LYS A 3 16.74 -9.63 -7.64
CA LYS A 3 16.83 -8.25 -8.18
C LYS A 3 15.51 -7.76 -8.78
N ASN A 4 14.76 -8.62 -9.46
CA ASN A 4 13.46 -8.24 -10.02
C ASN A 4 12.45 -7.95 -8.90
N ILE A 5 12.46 -8.76 -7.84
CA ILE A 5 11.63 -8.56 -6.65
C ILE A 5 12.05 -7.28 -5.90
N SER A 6 13.35 -6.94 -5.88
CA SER A 6 13.76 -5.66 -5.29
C SER A 6 13.22 -4.44 -6.04
N TYR A 7 13.10 -4.52 -7.37
CA TYR A 7 12.47 -3.45 -8.15
C TYR A 7 10.96 -3.37 -7.89
N LEU A 8 10.31 -4.51 -7.68
CA LEU A 8 8.91 -4.55 -7.25
C LEU A 8 8.71 -3.86 -5.90
N PHE A 9 9.55 -4.14 -4.90
CA PHE A 9 9.48 -3.45 -3.60
C PHE A 9 9.83 -1.97 -3.70
N ALA A 10 10.77 -1.58 -4.56
CA ALA A 10 11.07 -0.18 -4.81
C ALA A 10 9.87 0.55 -5.44
N PHE A 11 9.25 -0.05 -6.46
CA PHE A 11 8.04 0.47 -7.08
C PHE A 11 6.89 0.59 -6.06
N PHE A 12 6.66 -0.46 -5.27
CA PHE A 12 5.67 -0.46 -4.20
C PHE A 12 5.91 0.69 -3.21
N GLY A 13 7.16 0.86 -2.75
CA GLY A 13 7.53 1.93 -1.84
C GLY A 13 7.28 3.32 -2.42
N PHE A 14 7.70 3.58 -3.66
CA PHE A 14 7.43 4.85 -4.34
C PHE A 14 5.93 5.10 -4.54
N PHE A 15 5.17 4.06 -4.91
CA PHE A 15 3.73 4.14 -5.09
C PHE A 15 3.02 4.52 -3.79
N MET A 16 3.42 3.90 -2.66
CA MET A 16 2.87 4.21 -1.33
C MET A 16 3.19 5.64 -0.89
N LEU A 17 4.42 6.12 -1.13
CA LEU A 17 4.78 7.52 -0.90
C LEU A 17 3.93 8.47 -1.74
N GLY A 18 3.81 8.20 -3.04
CA GLY A 18 3.02 9.00 -3.96
C GLY A 18 1.56 9.10 -3.52
N CYS A 19 0.94 7.97 -3.16
CA CYS A 19 -0.42 7.97 -2.66
C CYS A 19 -0.55 8.70 -1.32
N GLY A 20 0.47 8.66 -0.45
CA GLY A 20 0.50 9.44 0.79
C GLY A 20 0.50 10.95 0.54
N VAL A 21 1.29 11.43 -0.43
CA VAL A 21 1.32 12.85 -0.84
C VAL A 21 -0.02 13.26 -1.45
N VAL A 22 -0.55 12.47 -2.38
CA VAL A 22 -1.83 12.73 -3.04
C VAL A 22 -2.99 12.75 -2.02
N ALA A 23 -2.94 11.93 -0.96
CA ALA A 23 -3.96 11.92 0.07
C ALA A 23 -4.03 13.26 0.85
N VAL A 24 -2.88 13.88 1.14
CA VAL A 24 -2.83 15.18 1.83
C VAL A 24 -3.44 16.29 0.97
N ASP A 25 -3.11 16.29 -0.32
CA ASP A 25 -3.63 17.29 -1.27
C ASP A 25 -5.16 17.20 -1.42
N LEU A 26 -5.72 15.98 -1.37
CA LEU A 26 -7.15 15.73 -1.60
C LEU A 26 -8.03 15.85 -0.36
N ALA A 27 -7.53 15.49 0.83
CA ALA A 27 -8.38 15.34 2.03
C ALA A 27 -7.82 16.06 3.28
N GLY A 28 -6.76 16.85 3.13
CA GLY A 28 -6.23 17.70 4.20
C GLY A 28 -5.92 16.95 5.49
N GLU A 29 -6.35 17.49 6.62
CA GLU A 29 -6.07 16.94 7.96
C GLU A 29 -6.72 15.57 8.21
N GLN A 30 -7.83 15.25 7.53
CA GLN A 30 -8.49 13.94 7.63
C GLN A 30 -7.67 12.82 6.95
N ALA A 31 -6.70 13.18 6.10
CA ALA A 31 -5.81 12.25 5.43
C ALA A 31 -4.55 11.89 6.22
N MET A 32 -4.38 12.39 7.45
CA MET A 32 -3.16 12.15 8.24
C MET A 32 -2.85 10.65 8.37
N THR A 33 -3.89 9.84 8.51
CA THR A 33 -3.75 8.39 8.60
C THR A 33 -3.37 7.71 7.27
N ALA A 34 -3.72 8.29 6.12
CA ALA A 34 -3.28 7.80 4.81
C ALA A 34 -1.86 8.25 4.50
N LEU A 35 -1.51 9.48 4.90
CA LEU A 35 -0.15 10.01 4.83
C LEU A 35 0.82 9.16 5.65
N ILE A 36 0.49 8.85 6.91
CA ILE A 36 1.35 8.03 7.78
C ILE A 36 1.51 6.63 7.18
N THR A 37 0.42 5.98 6.74
CA THR A 37 0.51 4.66 6.11
C THR A 37 1.32 4.69 4.82
N GLY A 38 1.13 5.71 3.97
CA GLY A 38 1.87 5.89 2.72
C GLY A 38 3.35 6.20 2.96
N ALA A 39 3.67 7.06 3.92
CA ALA A 39 5.03 7.44 4.28
C ALA A 39 5.80 6.28 4.91
N VAL A 40 5.23 5.66 5.95
CA VAL A 40 5.86 4.56 6.67
C VAL A 40 5.98 3.33 5.77
N GLY A 41 4.90 2.94 5.10
CA GLY A 41 4.96 1.82 4.14
C GLY A 41 5.87 2.13 2.96
N GLY A 42 5.86 3.36 2.47
CA GLY A 42 6.77 3.78 1.41
C GLY A 42 8.24 3.60 1.77
N LEU A 43 8.63 4.04 2.96
CA LEU A 43 10.01 3.92 3.46
C LEU A 43 10.39 2.47 3.74
N ILE A 44 9.51 1.67 4.35
CA ILE A 44 9.78 0.25 4.61
C ILE A 44 9.93 -0.50 3.27
N GLY A 45 9.04 -0.28 2.30
CA GLY A 45 9.14 -0.89 0.97
C GLY A 45 10.44 -0.53 0.24
N LEU A 46 10.86 0.75 0.29
CA LEU A 46 12.13 1.19 -0.29
C LEU A 46 13.34 0.55 0.41
N THR A 47 13.32 0.45 1.74
CA THR A 47 14.42 -0.20 2.49
C THR A 47 14.47 -1.70 2.19
N ALA A 48 13.32 -2.39 2.17
CA ALA A 48 13.21 -3.79 1.75
C ALA A 48 13.81 -4.02 0.36
N GLY A 49 13.43 -3.20 -0.62
CA GLY A 49 13.96 -3.25 -1.98
C GLY A 49 15.47 -3.00 -2.01
N HIS A 50 15.96 -1.98 -1.31
CA HIS A 50 17.40 -1.66 -1.27
C HIS A 50 18.24 -2.82 -0.72
N PHE A 51 17.83 -3.41 0.41
CA PHE A 51 18.59 -4.51 1.03
C PHE A 51 18.46 -5.81 0.25
N LEU A 52 17.31 -6.08 -0.35
CA LEU A 52 17.14 -7.25 -1.22
C LEU A 52 18.00 -7.14 -2.49
N ASN A 53 18.15 -5.94 -3.06
CA ASN A 53 19.03 -5.71 -4.21
C ASN A 53 20.51 -5.99 -3.85
N ARG A 54 20.90 -5.82 -2.57
CA ARG A 54 22.22 -6.22 -2.04
C ARG A 54 22.32 -7.71 -1.68
N GLY A 55 21.32 -8.51 -2.02
CA GLY A 55 21.29 -9.96 -1.79
C GLY A 55 21.00 -10.37 -0.34
N LYS A 56 20.52 -9.45 0.50
CA LYS A 56 20.17 -9.75 1.90
C LYS A 56 18.78 -10.35 1.99
N ARG A 57 18.69 -11.60 2.48
CA ARG A 57 17.43 -12.34 2.60
C ARG A 57 16.39 -11.64 3.47
N TRP A 58 16.82 -10.96 4.52
CA TRP A 58 15.91 -10.25 5.42
C TRP A 58 15.14 -9.11 4.72
N GLY A 59 15.70 -8.50 3.68
CA GLY A 59 15.00 -7.48 2.89
C GLY A 59 13.77 -8.04 2.19
N PHE A 60 13.84 -9.29 1.72
CA PHE A 60 12.67 -9.98 1.16
C PHE A 60 11.59 -10.24 2.22
N VAL A 61 11.99 -10.73 3.39
CA VAL A 61 11.07 -11.02 4.50
C VAL A 61 10.38 -9.74 4.97
N LEU A 62 11.12 -8.65 5.12
CA LEU A 62 10.59 -7.34 5.50
C LEU A 62 9.50 -6.88 4.52
N GLY A 63 9.82 -6.80 3.22
CA GLY A 63 8.88 -6.32 2.20
C GLY A 63 7.67 -7.24 2.02
N ALA A 64 7.85 -8.56 2.14
CA ALA A 64 6.74 -9.50 2.04
C ALA A 64 5.78 -9.40 3.24
N ILE A 65 6.31 -9.30 4.47
CA ILE A 65 5.50 -9.12 5.68
C ILE A 65 4.77 -7.78 5.62
N GLU A 66 5.47 -6.73 5.24
CA GLU A 66 4.90 -5.39 5.10
C GLU A 66 3.73 -5.37 4.10
N ALA A 67 3.95 -5.89 2.88
CA ALA A 67 2.90 -5.97 1.87
C ALA A 67 1.69 -6.80 2.36
N GLY A 68 1.93 -7.89 3.08
CA GLY A 68 0.88 -8.71 3.70
C GLY A 68 0.09 -7.95 4.76
N LEU A 69 0.76 -7.26 5.69
CA LEU A 69 0.13 -6.44 6.73
C LEU A 69 -0.68 -5.29 6.13
N LEU A 70 -0.11 -4.59 5.15
CA LEU A 70 -0.80 -3.51 4.46
C LEU A 70 -2.01 -4.02 3.67
N THR A 71 -1.94 -5.21 3.08
CA THR A 71 -3.10 -5.83 2.43
C THR A 71 -4.26 -6.03 3.42
N LEU A 72 -3.98 -6.52 4.63
CA LEU A 72 -5.00 -6.70 5.66
C LEU A 72 -5.57 -5.35 6.14
N VAL A 73 -4.70 -4.40 6.48
CA VAL A 73 -5.10 -3.08 7.00
C VAL A 73 -5.88 -2.27 5.96
N LEU A 74 -5.38 -2.23 4.71
CA LEU A 74 -6.03 -1.51 3.62
C LEU A 74 -7.29 -2.22 3.15
N GLY A 75 -7.36 -3.55 3.23
CA GLY A 75 -8.57 -4.33 2.98
C GLY A 75 -9.68 -3.95 3.94
N TRP A 76 -9.36 -3.93 5.25
CA TRP A 76 -10.29 -3.44 6.27
C TRP A 76 -10.72 -1.99 6.01
N ARG A 77 -9.76 -1.09 5.74
CA ARG A 77 -10.09 0.33 5.48
C ARG A 77 -10.94 0.53 4.24
N SER A 78 -10.62 -0.14 3.13
CA SER A 78 -11.39 -0.07 1.89
C SER A 78 -12.83 -0.50 2.13
N ALA A 79 -13.07 -1.58 2.88
CA ALA A 79 -14.41 -1.99 3.27
C ALA A 79 -15.13 -0.93 4.11
N THR A 80 -14.46 -0.34 5.11
CA THR A 80 -15.08 0.73 5.93
C THR A 80 -15.41 1.99 5.14
N TYR A 81 -14.54 2.42 4.22
CA TYR A 81 -14.78 3.57 3.37
C TYR A 81 -15.89 3.30 2.36
N PHE A 82 -15.96 2.08 1.82
CA PHE A 82 -17.05 1.67 0.94
C PHE A 82 -18.40 1.71 1.65
N SER A 83 -18.50 1.14 2.85
CA SER A 83 -19.75 1.20 3.64
C SER A 83 -20.16 2.64 3.97
N ARG A 84 -19.19 3.50 4.29
CA ARG A 84 -19.46 4.93 4.54
C ARG A 84 -19.95 5.65 3.28
N LEU A 85 -19.35 5.37 2.13
CA LEU A 85 -19.74 5.92 0.84
C LEU A 85 -21.18 5.52 0.49
N LEU A 86 -21.54 4.24 0.66
CA LEU A 86 -22.91 3.76 0.43
C LEU A 86 -23.94 4.48 1.30
N GLY A 87 -23.61 4.72 2.58
CA GLY A 87 -24.48 5.47 3.49
C GLY A 87 -24.68 6.93 3.07
N LEU A 88 -23.64 7.57 2.52
CA LEU A 88 -23.71 8.96 2.04
C LEU A 88 -24.52 9.07 0.74
N ILE A 89 -24.36 8.12 -0.19
CA ILE A 89 -25.14 8.09 -1.45
C ILE A 89 -26.65 7.95 -1.18
N GLN A 90 -27.04 7.32 -0.07
CA GLN A 90 -28.43 7.16 0.34
C GLN A 90 -29.04 8.44 0.96
N GLN A 91 -28.24 9.46 1.27
CA GLN A 91 -28.71 10.72 1.88
C GLN A 91 -28.67 11.87 0.86
N PRO A 92 -29.80 12.56 0.59
CA PRO A 92 -29.90 13.51 -0.52
C PRO A 92 -29.19 14.86 -0.35
N LEU A 93 -28.34 15.08 0.67
CA LEU A 93 -28.00 16.45 1.11
C LEU A 93 -26.51 16.85 1.25
N ALA A 94 -25.51 16.07 0.82
CA ALA A 94 -24.11 16.54 0.93
C ALA A 94 -23.18 16.04 -0.19
N THR A 95 -23.09 16.81 -1.27
CA THR A 95 -22.21 16.54 -2.42
C THR A 95 -20.73 16.58 -2.01
N GLU A 96 -20.28 17.59 -1.26
CA GLU A 96 -18.88 17.72 -0.82
C GLU A 96 -18.41 16.53 0.03
N ASN A 97 -19.27 16.04 0.94
CA ASN A 97 -18.93 14.90 1.79
C ASN A 97 -18.82 13.59 0.99
N THR A 98 -19.55 13.48 -0.11
CA THR A 98 -19.54 12.29 -0.97
C THR A 98 -18.28 12.22 -1.83
N GLU A 99 -17.81 13.36 -2.34
CA GLU A 99 -16.57 13.44 -3.13
C GLU A 99 -15.33 13.07 -2.30
N THR A 100 -15.18 13.64 -1.10
CA THR A 100 -14.05 13.33 -0.21
C THR A 100 -14.05 11.85 0.20
N ALA A 101 -15.22 11.29 0.52
CA ALA A 101 -15.34 9.87 0.85
C ALA A 101 -15.02 8.96 -0.34
N GLY A 102 -15.43 9.35 -1.55
CA GLY A 102 -15.15 8.64 -2.80
C GLY A 102 -13.66 8.61 -3.09
N MET A 103 -12.98 9.75 -2.98
CA MET A 103 -11.53 9.85 -3.19
C MET A 103 -10.74 9.03 -2.15
N ALA A 104 -11.15 9.07 -0.88
CA ALA A 104 -10.53 8.25 0.16
C ALA A 104 -10.69 6.75 -0.13
N PHE A 105 -11.85 6.31 -0.60
CA PHE A 105 -12.09 4.93 -1.01
C PHE A 105 -11.22 4.53 -2.22
N LEU A 106 -11.19 5.36 -3.27
CA LEU A 106 -10.40 5.09 -4.49
C LEU A 106 -8.90 4.97 -4.17
N LEU A 107 -8.36 5.93 -3.41
CA LEU A 107 -6.94 5.96 -3.06
C LEU A 107 -6.55 4.77 -2.17
N THR A 108 -7.38 4.45 -1.17
CA THR A 108 -7.15 3.28 -0.30
C THR A 108 -7.23 1.96 -1.08
N THR A 109 -8.15 1.87 -2.03
CA THR A 109 -8.31 0.67 -2.87
C THR A 109 -7.16 0.53 -3.86
N ALA A 110 -6.66 1.64 -4.42
CA ALA A 110 -5.47 1.61 -5.26
C ALA A 110 -4.23 1.12 -4.48
N MET A 111 -4.00 1.64 -3.27
CA MET A 111 -2.95 1.14 -2.37
C MET A 111 -3.13 -0.36 -2.07
N LEU A 112 -4.36 -0.80 -1.79
CA LEU A 112 -4.69 -2.21 -1.51
C LEU A 112 -4.32 -3.12 -2.68
N VAL A 113 -4.70 -2.74 -3.90
CA VAL A 113 -4.44 -3.56 -5.10
C VAL A 113 -2.94 -3.73 -5.30
N ILE A 114 -2.14 -2.66 -5.18
CA ILE A 114 -0.69 -2.76 -5.34
C ILE A 114 -0.06 -3.56 -4.18
N ALA A 115 -0.53 -3.38 -2.94
CA ALA A 115 -0.05 -4.18 -1.81
C ALA A 115 -0.34 -5.68 -2.01
N LEU A 116 -1.54 -6.01 -2.47
CA LEU A 116 -1.96 -7.39 -2.73
C LEU A 116 -1.15 -8.02 -3.88
N LEU A 117 -0.96 -7.30 -4.99
CA LEU A 117 -0.10 -7.77 -6.09
C LEU A 117 1.34 -7.99 -5.62
N THR A 118 1.89 -7.06 -4.86
CA THR A 118 3.25 -7.16 -4.32
C THR A 118 3.38 -8.38 -3.40
N PHE A 119 2.38 -8.61 -2.54
CA PHE A 119 2.33 -9.77 -1.66
C PHE A 119 2.22 -11.08 -2.44
N THR A 120 1.29 -11.17 -3.40
CA THR A 120 1.09 -12.38 -4.22
C THR A 120 2.35 -12.75 -4.99
N VAL A 121 2.99 -11.79 -5.67
CA VAL A 121 4.24 -12.03 -6.41
C VAL A 121 5.35 -12.44 -5.44
N SER A 122 5.44 -11.81 -4.27
CA SER A 122 6.42 -12.21 -3.23
C SER A 122 6.20 -13.66 -2.80
N VAL A 123 4.96 -14.08 -2.53
CA VAL A 123 4.62 -15.46 -2.15
C VAL A 123 4.98 -16.45 -3.26
N MET A 124 4.64 -16.14 -4.52
CA MET A 124 4.93 -17.01 -5.68
C MET A 124 6.43 -17.28 -5.83
N PHE A 125 7.26 -16.26 -5.64
CA PHE A 125 8.71 -16.36 -5.84
C PHE A 125 9.50 -16.56 -4.55
N ALA A 126 8.83 -16.73 -3.40
CA ALA A 126 9.48 -16.83 -2.10
C ALA A 126 10.55 -17.93 -2.07
N LYS A 127 10.23 -19.15 -2.52
CA LYS A 127 11.18 -20.27 -2.52
C LYS A 127 12.45 -19.95 -3.33
N GLN A 128 12.30 -19.34 -4.52
CA GLN A 128 13.41 -19.00 -5.40
C GLN A 128 14.27 -17.87 -4.85
N VAL A 129 13.65 -16.81 -4.31
CA VAL A 129 14.39 -15.68 -3.70
C VAL A 129 15.14 -16.12 -2.46
N LEU A 130 14.51 -16.95 -1.62
CA LEU A 130 15.11 -17.44 -0.37
C LEU A 130 16.27 -18.42 -0.61
N SER A 131 16.30 -19.13 -1.73
CA SER A 131 17.44 -20.00 -2.10
C SER A 131 18.62 -19.23 -2.71
N GLU A 132 18.35 -18.09 -3.37
CA GLU A 132 19.38 -17.26 -4.01
C GLU A 132 20.05 -16.24 -3.08
N THR A 133 19.46 -15.97 -1.90
CA THR A 133 19.89 -14.89 -1.00
C THR A 133 20.51 -15.44 0.28
N LYS A 134 21.41 -14.64 0.88
CA LYS A 134 22.11 -14.97 2.13
C LYS A 134 21.44 -14.30 3.33
#